data_AF-A0A7C6UC94-F1
#
_entry.id   AF-A0A7C6UC94-F1
#
_cell.length_a   1.000
_cell.length_b   1.000
_cell.length_c   1.000
_cell.angle_alpha   90.00
_cell.angle_beta   90.00
_cell.angle_gamma   90.00
#
_symmetry.space_group_name_H-M   'P 1'
#
loop_
_entity.id
_entity.type
_entity.pdbx_description
1 polymer ?
#
loop_
_entity_poly.entity_id
_entity_poly.type
_entity_poly.pdbx_seq_one_letter_code
_entity_poly.pdbx_strand_id
1 'polypeptide(L)'
;QLRNCRPVVIAISTNDGLGLNFKNLATLLNTKYIYLVPFGQDNPEEKPGSLVAREDLIIPTIIDALQGKQIQPVLFRQETGCFKAN
;
A
#
# COMPACT_ATOMS: atom_id res chain seq x y z
N GLN A 1 10.43 -6.93 15.43
CA GLN A 1 11.57 -6.05 15.08
C GLN A 1 12.38 -6.73 13.98
N LEU A 2 12.77 -6.02 12.92
CA LEU A 2 13.54 -6.59 11.81
C LEU A 2 15.01 -6.79 12.20
N ARG A 3 15.61 -7.92 11.79
CA ARG A 3 16.96 -8.34 12.24
C ARG A 3 18.07 -7.37 11.86
N ASN A 4 18.01 -6.80 10.65
CA ASN A 4 19.10 -6.01 10.07
C ASN A 4 18.78 -4.52 9.90
N CYS A 5 17.67 -4.03 10.47
CA CYS A 5 17.20 -2.64 10.30
C CYS A 5 17.21 -2.15 8.84
N ARG A 6 16.99 -3.05 7.88
CA ARG A 6 16.90 -2.73 6.46
C ARG A 6 15.45 -2.44 6.10
N PRO A 7 15.19 -1.48 5.18
CA PRO A 7 13.85 -1.17 4.74
C PRO A 7 13.21 -2.40 4.09
N VAL A 8 11.95 -2.67 4.43
CA VAL A 8 11.08 -3.65 3.79
C VAL A 8 9.92 -2.89 3.17
N VAL A 9 9.75 -3.05 1.87
CA VAL A 9 8.65 -2.46 1.11
C VAL A 9 7.60 -3.52 0.85
N ILE A 10 6.34 -3.22 1.13
CA ILE A 10 5.22 -4.16 0.99
C ILE A 10 4.18 -3.55 0.05
N ALA A 11 3.93 -4.22 -1.07
CA ALA A 11 2.75 -3.99 -1.90
C ALA A 11 1.64 -4.93 -1.44
N ILE A 12 0.54 -4.36 -0.93
CA ILE A 12 -0.60 -5.14 -0.43
C ILE A 12 -1.57 -5.45 -1.56
N SER A 13 -2.15 -6.65 -1.53
CA SER A 13 -3.23 -7.06 -2.42
C SER A 13 -4.06 -8.08 -1.67
N THR A 14 -5.13 -7.62 -1.03
CA THR A 14 -6.01 -8.48 -0.23
C THR A 14 -7.45 -8.04 -0.32
N ASN A 15 -8.38 -8.98 -0.30
CA ASN A 15 -9.82 -8.74 -0.33
C ASN A 15 -10.43 -8.43 1.05
N ASP A 16 -9.64 -8.55 2.13
CA ASP A 16 -10.05 -8.34 3.53
C ASP A 16 -9.29 -7.19 4.23
N GLY A 17 -8.69 -6.30 3.43
CA GLY A 17 -7.83 -5.22 3.89
C GLY A 17 -8.52 -4.20 4.78
N LEU A 18 -9.82 -3.93 4.56
CA LEU A 18 -10.67 -3.12 5.46
C LEU A 18 -11.46 -3.96 6.49
N GLY A 19 -11.21 -5.28 6.52
CA GLY A 19 -11.82 -6.22 7.46
C GLY A 19 -10.86 -6.61 8.58
N LEU A 20 -10.80 -7.92 8.88
CA LEU A 20 -9.97 -8.46 9.96
C LEU A 20 -8.48 -8.15 9.80
N ASN A 21 -8.01 -8.04 8.57
CA ASN A 21 -6.60 -7.83 8.27
C ASN A 21 -6.16 -6.36 8.42
N PHE A 22 -7.11 -5.43 8.58
CA PHE A 22 -6.80 -4.01 8.77
C PHE A 22 -5.92 -3.78 10.01
N LYS A 23 -6.13 -4.56 11.08
CA LYS A 23 -5.28 -4.51 12.29
C LYS A 23 -3.82 -4.83 11.99
N ASN A 24 -3.57 -5.80 11.11
CA ASN A 24 -2.22 -6.17 10.69
C ASN A 24 -1.61 -5.06 9.82
N LEU A 25 -2.38 -4.50 8.88
CA LEU A 25 -1.92 -3.37 8.06
C LEU A 25 -1.55 -2.15 8.91
N ALA A 26 -2.38 -1.78 9.88
CA ALA A 26 -2.10 -0.70 10.82
C ALA A 26 -0.83 -0.97 11.64
N THR A 27 -0.62 -2.22 12.05
CA THR A 27 0.58 -2.64 12.77
C THR A 27 1.83 -2.50 11.90
N LEU A 28 1.75 -2.90 10.62
CA LEU A 28 2.83 -2.77 9.65
C LEU A 28 3.18 -1.29 9.39
N LEU A 29 2.17 -0.44 9.17
CA LEU A 29 2.36 1.00 8.98
C LEU A 29 3.08 1.69 10.15
N ASN A 30 2.85 1.22 11.38
CA ASN A 30 3.48 1.79 12.58
C ASN A 30 4.84 1.14 12.91
N THR A 31 5.30 0.15 12.13
CA THR A 31 6.53 -0.58 12.42
C THR A 31 7.74 0.09 11.75
N LYS A 32 8.80 0.36 12.52
CA LYS A 32 10.04 0.93 11.99
C LYS A 32 10.63 0.07 10.87
N TYR A 33 11.10 0.74 9.82
CA TYR A 33 11.68 0.15 8.59
C TYR A 33 10.71 -0.66 7.73
N ILE A 34 9.40 -0.59 8.01
CA ILE A 34 8.37 -1.09 7.10
C ILE A 34 7.77 0.09 6.35
N TYR A 35 7.67 -0.03 5.04
CA TYR A 35 7.12 0.97 4.14
C TYR A 35 6.05 0.30 3.27
N LEU A 36 4.87 0.89 3.21
CA LEU A 36 3.80 0.39 2.34
C LEU A 36 3.85 1.12 1.00
N VAL A 37 3.73 0.37 -0.09
CA VAL A 37 3.42 0.95 -1.39
C VAL A 37 2.04 1.58 -1.29
N PRO A 38 1.82 2.81 -1.79
CA PRO A 38 0.54 3.46 -1.66
C PRO A 38 -0.59 2.61 -2.21
N PHE A 39 -1.73 2.62 -1.54
CA PHE A 39 -2.81 1.66 -1.77
C PHE A 39 -4.19 2.29 -1.61
N GLY A 40 -5.20 1.59 -2.11
CA GLY A 40 -6.60 2.00 -2.04
C GLY A 40 -7.53 0.84 -2.34
N GLN A 41 -8.84 1.07 -2.22
CA GLN A 41 -9.85 0.13 -2.72
C GLN A 41 -9.83 0.11 -4.25
N ASP A 42 -9.87 -1.07 -4.84
CA ASP A 42 -9.89 -1.29 -6.29
C ASP A 42 -11.32 -1.32 -6.85
N ASN A 43 -12.21 -2.05 -6.18
CA ASN A 43 -13.63 -2.15 -6.54
C ASN A 43 -14.48 -2.07 -5.27
N PRO A 44 -14.79 -0.86 -4.77
CA PRO A 44 -15.52 -0.68 -3.52
C PRO A 44 -16.93 -1.28 -3.53
N GLU A 45 -17.61 -1.31 -4.68
CA GLU A 45 -18.99 -1.80 -4.82
C GLU A 45 -19.06 -3.32 -4.71
N GLU A 46 -18.21 -4.04 -5.45
CA GLU A 46 -18.23 -5.52 -5.45
C GLU A 46 -17.33 -6.13 -4.37
N LYS A 47 -16.26 -5.41 -3.98
CA LYS A 47 -15.23 -5.86 -3.04
C LYS A 47 -14.95 -4.79 -1.97
N PRO A 48 -15.93 -4.46 -1.10
CA PRO A 48 -15.80 -3.36 -0.14
C PRO A 48 -14.63 -3.54 0.84
N GLY A 49 -14.24 -4.78 1.15
CA GLY A 49 -13.09 -5.08 2.00
C GLY A 49 -11.73 -4.99 1.31
N SER A 50 -11.68 -4.88 -0.02
CA SER A 50 -10.46 -5.06 -0.80
C SER A 50 -9.56 -3.83 -0.77
N LEU A 51 -8.26 -4.07 -0.61
CA LEU A 51 -7.20 -3.07 -0.71
C LEU A 51 -6.09 -3.60 -1.60
N VAL A 52 -5.72 -2.80 -2.59
CA VAL A 52 -4.68 -3.12 -3.57
C VAL A 52 -3.71 -1.94 -3.69
N ALA A 53 -2.43 -2.25 -3.72
CA ALA A 53 -1.35 -1.30 -3.94
C ALA A 53 -1.34 -0.79 -5.39
N ARG A 54 -0.92 0.46 -5.55
CA ARG A 54 -0.59 1.11 -6.81
C ARG A 54 0.76 0.57 -7.30
N GLU A 55 0.73 -0.43 -8.19
CA GLU A 55 1.94 -1.12 -8.67
C GLU A 55 2.94 -0.16 -9.34
N ASP A 56 2.45 0.89 -9.99
CA ASP A 56 3.25 1.97 -10.58
C ASP A 56 4.12 2.71 -9.55
N LEU A 57 3.75 2.65 -8.27
CA LEU A 57 4.44 3.32 -7.17
C LEU A 57 5.41 2.40 -6.42
N ILE A 58 5.61 1.15 -6.83
CA ILE A 58 6.57 0.23 -6.18
C ILE A 58 7.99 0.81 -6.21
N ILE A 59 8.47 1.21 -7.39
CA ILE A 59 9.83 1.76 -7.55
C ILE A 59 9.99 3.09 -6.78
N PRO A 60 9.07 4.07 -6.91
CA PRO A 60 9.08 5.26 -6.06
C PRO A 60 9.14 4.96 -4.56
N THR A 61 8.35 4.00 -4.09
CA THR A 61 8.32 3.59 -2.69
C THR A 61 9.67 3.05 -2.23
N ILE A 62 10.35 2.24 -3.06
CA ILE A 62 11.67 1.71 -2.76
C ILE A 62 12.70 2.84 -2.62
N ILE A 63 12.66 3.84 -3.52
CA ILE A 63 13.60 4.98 -3.48
C ILE A 63 13.45 5.76 -2.17
N ASP A 64 12.22 6.07 -1.74
CA ASP A 64 11.96 6.77 -0.49
C ASP A 64 12.30 5.91 0.74
N ALA A 65 11.98 4.62 0.70
CA ALA A 65 12.27 3.68 1.77
C ALA A 65 13.79 3.55 2.04
N LEU A 66 14.61 3.60 0.98
CA LEU A 66 16.08 3.65 1.10
C LEU A 66 16.58 4.92 1.82
N GLN A 67 15.82 6.02 1.77
CA GLN A 67 16.08 7.25 2.54
C GLN A 67 15.44 7.23 3.93
N GLY A 68 14.82 6.12 4.32
CA GLY A 68 14.11 5.99 5.58
C GLY A 68 12.73 6.66 5.60
N LYS A 69 12.16 7.02 4.44
CA LYS A 69 10.92 7.79 4.31
C LYS A 69 9.78 6.94 3.75
N GLN A 70 8.58 7.15 4.28
CA GLN A 70 7.35 6.64 3.70
C GLN A 70 6.90 7.61 2.61
N ILE A 71 6.76 7.13 1.38
CA ILE A 71 6.21 7.91 0.26
C ILE A 71 4.80 8.41 0.60
N GLN A 72 4.49 9.63 0.17
CA GLN A 72 3.19 10.28 0.38
C GLN A 72 2.57 10.71 -0.95
N PRO A 73 1.23 10.69 -1.09
CA PRO A 73 0.28 10.15 -0.11
C PRO A 73 0.34 8.61 -0.03
N VAL A 74 0.06 8.02 1.13
CA VAL A 74 -0.02 6.55 1.28
C VAL A 74 -1.37 5.99 0.82
N LEU A 75 -2.44 6.74 1.08
CA LEU A 75 -3.80 6.36 0.72
C LEU A 75 -4.15 7.02 -0.62
N PHE A 76 -4.50 6.20 -1.60
CA PHE A 76 -4.98 6.65 -2.90
C PHE A 76 -6.42 6.22 -3.13
N ARG A 77 -7.13 7.00 -3.94
CA ARG A 77 -8.28 6.50 -4.66
C ARG A 77 -7.76 5.73 -5.87
N GLN A 78 -8.06 4.43 -5.99
CA GLN A 78 -7.85 3.80 -7.29
C GLN A 78 -8.90 4.37 -8.23
N GLU A 79 -8.44 5.04 -9.29
CA GLU A 79 -9.32 5.39 -10.39
C GLU A 79 -9.65 4.08 -11.09
N THR A 80 -10.86 3.56 -10.89
CA THR A 80 -11.37 2.48 -11.71
C THR A 80 -11.21 2.90 -13.17
N GLY A 81 -10.51 2.07 -13.95
CA GLY A 81 -10.17 2.37 -15.33
C GLY A 81 -11.40 2.72 -16.17
N CYS A 82 -11.71 4.00 -16.26
CA CYS A 82 -12.20 4.55 -17.50
C CYS A 82 -10.94 4.96 -18.26
N PHE A 83 -10.47 4.10 -19.16
CA PHE A 83 -9.65 4.55 -20.27
C PHE A 83 -10.39 5.73 -20.90
N LYS A 84 -9.91 6.96 -20.67
CA LYS A 84 -10.22 8.04 -21.59
C LYS A 84 -9.49 7.71 -22.87
N ALA A 85 -10.22 7.05 -23.78
CA ALA A 85 -9.83 6.98 -25.18
C ALA A 85 -9.70 8.43 -25.66
N ASN A 86 -8.48 8.82 -26.01
CA ASN A 86 -8.21 9.95 -26.89
C ASN A 86 -8.19 9.42 -28.32
#